data_AF-A0A8T3QA38-F1
#
_entry.id   AF-A0A8T3QA38-F1
#
_cell.length_a   1.000
_cell.length_b   1.000
_cell.length_c   1.000
_cell.angle_alpha   90.00
_cell.angle_beta   90.00
_cell.angle_gamma   90.00
#
_symmetry.space_group_name_H-M   'P 1'
#
loop_
_entity.id
_entity.type
_entity.pdbx_description
1 polymer ?
#
loop_
_entity_poly.entity_id
_entity_poly.type
_entity_poly.pdbx_seq_one_letter_code
_entity_poly.pdbx_strand_id
1 'polypeptide(L)' 'MYSKVPGTARGIIESLIIDFGYSSKQIADALRISKKTIYRIKKGFSPKPVTHLNLIQLYLSLQKNNFEQDQARLPTN' A
#
# COMPACT_ATOMS: atom_id res chain seq x y z
N MET A 1 -8.99 -13.04 14.62
CA MET A 1 -9.47 -12.42 13.37
C MET A 1 -8.64 -11.16 13.13
N TYR A 2 -7.84 -11.10 12.05
CA TYR A 2 -7.13 -9.87 11.70
C TYR A 2 -8.18 -8.86 11.23
N SER A 3 -8.42 -7.82 12.04
CA SER A 3 -9.21 -6.68 11.60
C SER A 3 -8.40 -5.97 10.51
N LYS A 4 -8.68 -6.28 9.25
CA LYS A 4 -8.28 -5.43 8.13
C LYS A 4 -9.05 -4.13 8.34
N VAL A 5 -8.46 -3.15 9.01
CA VAL A 5 -8.96 -1.77 9.02
C VAL A 5 -8.33 -1.08 7.81
N PRO A 6 -8.96 -1.13 6.62
CA PRO A 6 -8.48 -0.36 5.48
C PRO A 6 -8.57 1.12 5.87
N GLY A 7 -7.42 1.80 5.90
CA GLY A 7 -7.34 3.23 6.26
C GLY A 7 -6.27 3.56 7.31
N THR A 8 -5.75 2.58 8.05
CA THR A 8 -4.54 2.79 8.85
C THR A 8 -3.28 2.60 8.01
N ALA A 9 -2.20 3.33 8.30
CA ALA A 9 -0.92 3.15 7.61
C ALA A 9 -0.42 1.69 7.62
N ARG A 10 -0.67 0.97 8.73
CA ARG A 10 -0.37 -0.46 8.84
C ARG A 10 -1.22 -1.29 7.89
N GLY A 11 -2.53 -1.07 7.86
CA GLY A 11 -3.44 -1.75 6.94
C GLY A 11 -3.07 -1.51 5.48
N ILE A 12 -2.69 -0.27 5.13
CA ILE A 12 -2.22 0.06 3.77
C ILE A 12 -0.94 -0.71 3.41
N ILE A 13 0.05 -0.76 4.31
CA ILE A 13 1.26 -1.55 4.08
C ILE A 13 0.93 -3.04 3.92
N GLU A 14 0.00 -3.57 4.72
CA GLU A 14 -0.44 -4.96 4.61
C GLU A 14 -1.11 -5.23 3.25
N SER A 15 -1.98 -4.34 2.77
CA SER A 15 -2.58 -4.43 1.43
C SER A 15 -1.55 -4.31 0.31
N LEU A 16 -0.56 -3.42 0.41
CA LEU A 16 0.53 -3.33 -0.57
C LEU A 16 1.30 -4.66 -0.68
N ILE A 17 1.48 -5.37 0.43
CA ILE A 17 2.17 -6.67 0.43
C ILE A 17 1.28 -7.78 -0.12
N ILE A 18 0.03 -7.87 0.34
CA ILE A 18 -0.85 -9.00 0.06
C ILE A 18 -1.54 -8.85 -1.30
N ASP A 19 -2.10 -7.68 -1.57
CA ASP A 19 -2.97 -7.46 -2.74
C ASP A 19 -2.14 -7.05 -3.98
N PHE A 20 -0.97 -6.43 -3.77
CA PHE A 20 -0.11 -5.93 -4.85
C PHE A 20 1.28 -6.59 -4.91
N GLY A 21 1.62 -7.48 -3.99
CA GLY A 21 2.88 -8.23 -4.01
C GLY A 21 4.14 -7.41 -3.70
N TYR A 22 4.02 -6.22 -3.13
CA TYR A 22 5.19 -5.38 -2.81
C TYR A 22 5.96 -5.95 -1.61
N SER A 23 7.29 -5.95 -1.69
CA SER A 23 8.15 -6.17 -0.53
C SER A 23 8.23 -4.90 0.34
N SER A 24 8.54 -5.08 1.64
CA SER A 24 8.79 -3.93 2.53
C SER A 24 9.96 -3.04 2.06
N LYS A 25 10.87 -3.56 1.23
CA LYS A 25 11.94 -2.77 0.60
C LYS A 25 11.36 -1.87 -0.49
N GLN A 26 10.59 -2.44 -1.43
CA GLN A 26 9.95 -1.68 -2.51
C GLN A 26 9.03 -0.57 -1.99
N ILE A 27 8.28 -0.82 -0.90
CA ILE A 27 7.45 0.21 -0.26
C ILE A 27 8.33 1.33 0.32
N ALA A 28 9.43 0.98 0.99
CA ALA A 28 10.34 1.98 1.56
C ALA A 28 10.99 2.84 0.46
N ASP A 29 11.43 2.20 -0.62
CA ASP A 29 12.07 2.84 -1.77
C ASP A 29 11.07 3.78 -2.49
N ALA A 30 9.84 3.32 -2.74
CA ALA A 30 8.78 4.12 -3.38
C ALA A 30 8.43 5.38 -2.57
N LEU A 31 8.47 5.29 -1.24
CA LEU A 31 8.17 6.39 -0.33
C LEU A 31 9.40 7.23 0.04
N ARG A 32 10.59 6.87 -0.43
CA ARG A 32 11.89 7.49 -0.08
C ARG A 32 12.10 7.56 1.43
N ILE A 33 11.79 6.49 2.14
CA ILE A 33 11.98 6.34 3.59
C ILE A 33 12.83 5.12 3.92
N SER A 34 13.32 5.06 5.17
CA SER A 34 14.07 3.89 5.63
C SER A 34 13.17 2.65 5.78
N LYS A 35 13.73 1.46 5.56
CA LYS A 35 13.08 0.18 5.88
C LYS A 35 12.69 0.07 7.36
N LYS A 36 13.44 0.73 8.26
CA LYS A 36 13.12 0.83 9.69
C LYS A 36 11.79 1.54 9.93
N THR A 37 11.46 2.55 9.13
CA THR A 37 10.17 3.26 9.19
C THR A 37 9.02 2.30 8.88
N ILE A 38 9.13 1.51 7.80
CA ILE A 38 8.14 0.48 7.45
C ILE A 38 7.97 -0.54 8.58
N TYR A 39 9.08 -1.03 9.13
CA TYR A 39 9.04 -1.97 10.26
C TYR A 39 8.28 -1.40 11.47
N ARG A 40 8.54 -0.14 11.83
CA ARG A 40 7.84 0.54 12.93
C ARG A 40 6.35 0.64 12.66
N ILE A 41 5.94 1.03 11.45
CA ILE A 41 4.51 1.11 11.09
C ILE A 41 3.83 -0.26 11.22
N LYS A 42 4.50 -1.34 10.75
CA LYS A 42 4.00 -2.72 10.91
C LYS A 42 3.85 -3.14 12.38
N LYS A 43 4.67 -2.58 13.28
CA LYS A 43 4.56 -2.78 14.73
C LYS A 43 3.49 -1.89 15.40
N GLY A 44 2.74 -1.12 14.63
CA GLY A 44 1.66 -0.26 15.13
C GLY A 44 2.08 1.16 15.49
N PHE A 45 3.33 1.56 15.20
CA PHE A 45 3.74 2.95 15.40
C PHE A 45 3.14 3.84 14.31
N SER A 46 2.57 4.96 14.73
CA SER A 46 2.03 5.97 13.82
C SER A 46 3.16 6.60 12.98
N PRO A 47 3.04 6.64 11.65
CA PRO A 47 4.00 7.35 10.81
C PRO A 47 3.85 8.87 10.95
N LYS A 48 4.83 9.61 10.40
CA LYS A 48 4.64 11.05 10.16
C LYS A 48 3.46 11.28 9.20
N PRO A 49 2.69 12.37 9.34
CA PRO A 49 1.53 12.65 8.49
C PRO A 49 1.83 12.58 6.98
N VAL A 50 2.95 13.17 6.55
CA VAL A 50 3.39 13.13 5.14
C VAL A 50 3.63 11.70 4.65
N THR A 51 4.26 10.85 5.46
CA THR A 51 4.46 9.44 5.12
C THR A 51 3.14 8.68 5.02
N HIS A 52 2.16 9.02 5.87
CA HIS A 52 0.83 8.41 5.79
C HIS A 52 0.10 8.82 4.51
N LEU A 53 0.13 10.10 4.14
CA LEU A 53 -0.47 10.60 2.90
C LEU A 53 0.18 9.95 1.68
N ASN A 54 1.51 9.83 1.66
CA ASN A 54 2.23 9.17 0.55
C ASN A 54 1.88 7.67 0.45
N LEU A 55 1.66 6.99 1.59
CA LEU A 55 1.18 5.61 1.61
C LEU A 55 -0.22 5.49 0.97
N ILE A 56 -1.14 6.39 1.34
CA ILE A 56 -2.49 6.44 0.76
C ILE A 56 -2.41 6.69 -0.74
N GLN A 57 -1.61 7.66 -1.17
CA GLN A 57 -1.45 7.99 -2.58
C GLN A 57 -0.91 6.80 -3.39
N LEU A 58 0.11 6.10 -2.88
CA LEU A 58 0.66 4.91 -3.53
C LEU A 58 -0.42 3.83 -3.69
N TYR A 59 -1.14 3.52 -2.61
CA TYR A 59 -2.21 2.51 -2.63
C TYR A 59 -3.32 2.83 -3.63
N LEU A 60 -3.82 4.07 -3.64
CA LEU A 60 -4.87 4.50 -4.57
C LEU A 60 -4.40 4.48 -6.03
N SER A 61 -3.14 4.84 -6.29
CA SER A 61 -2.59 4.78 -7.65
C SER A 61 -2.57 3.35 -8.19
N LEU A 62 -2.22 2.37 -7.36
CA LEU A 62 -2.20 0.97 -7.74
C LEU A 62 -3.62 0.39 -7.93
N GLN A 63 -4.55 0.76 -7.05
CA GLN A 63 -5.97 0.40 -7.22
C GLN A 63 -6.53 0.90 -8.56
N LYS A 64 -6.22 2.15 -8.94
CA LYS A 64 -6.67 2.71 -10.22
C LYS A 64 -6.08 1.96 -11.42
N ASN A 65 -4.78 1.67 -11.40
CA ASN A 65 -4.12 0.95 -12.51
C ASN A 65 -4.71 -0.46 -12.70
N ASN A 66 -5.01 -1.18 -11.62
CA ASN A 66 -5.64 -2.49 -11.73
C ASN A 66 -7.05 -2.40 -12.32
N PHE A 67 -7.84 -1.41 -11.91
CA PHE A 67 -9.18 -1.20 -12.47
C PHE A 67 -9.15 -0.88 -13.98
N GLU A 68 -8.20 -0.06 -14.42
CA GLU A 68 -8.00 0.24 -15.85
C GLU A 68 -7.53 -1.00 -16.64
N GLN A 69 -6.68 -1.85 -16.06
CA GLN A 69 -6.27 -3.11 -16.67
C GLN A 69 -7.41 -4.14 -16.78
N ASP A 70 -8.30 -4.20 -15.78
CA ASP A 70 -9.48 -5.06 -15.81
C ASP A 70 -10.51 -4.56 -16.84
N GLN A 71 -10.66 -3.24 -17.04
CA GLN A 71 -11.50 -2.68 -18.11
C GLN A 71 -10.93 -2.85 -19.52
N ALA A 72 -9.60 -2.82 -19.68
CA ALA A 72 -8.95 -3.00 -20.98
C ALA A 72 -9.10 -4.43 -21.55
N ARG A 73 -9.51 -5.39 -20.70
CA ARG A 73 -10.00 -6.71 -21.12
C ARG A 73 -11.48 -6.61 -21.42
N LEU A 74 -11.84 -6.07 -22.59
CA LEU A 74 -13.19 -6.29 -23.13
C LEU A 74 -13.46 -7.81 -23.13
N PRO A 75 -14.54 -8.30 -22.50
CA PRO A 75 -14.95 -9.68 -22.69
C PRO A 75 -15.29 -9.84 -24.18
N THR A 76 -14.44 -10.51 -24.93
CA THR A 76 -14.73 -10.97 -26.28
C THR A 76 -15.82 -12.04 -26.17
N ASN A 77 -17.07 -11.60 -26.19
CA ASN A 77 -18.21 -12.41 -26.64
C ASN A 77 -18.47 -12.09 -28.11
#